data_AF-A0A517R9Y8-F1
#
_entry.id   AF-A0A517R9Y8-F1
#
_cell.length_a   1.000
_cell.length_b   1.000
_cell.length_c   1.000
_cell.angle_alpha   90.00
_cell.angle_beta   90.00
_cell.angle_gamma   90.00
#
_symmetry.space_group_name_H-M   'P 1'
#
loop_
_entity.id
_entity.type
_entity.pdbx_description
1 polymer ?
#
loop_
_entity_poly.entity_id
_entity_poly.type
_entity_poly.pdbx_seq_one_letter_code
_entity_poly.pdbx_strand_id
1 'polypeptide(L)'
;MESYVMNQFLLYVVILVMIPAGCSRDVPPPDDVMNVSSMLELTDPEAIAQWEASADNISHSKIEVVELSYLYDTLGNTEQKSPRAVAVEICEARQNGITPEQQQALDFFVTNEKEIHTTVRKAIYQQYQESYPDYKEAYQQAAELYGGPNNIEEELPPIISGTELDQLIDFAAIRINPAKDGKATIGITAFGEWDINGIGIRLLDGKVIEIGNAYVGL
;
A
#
# COMPACT_ATOMS: atom_id res chain seq x y z
N MET A 1 8.87 -44.71 19.95
CA MET A 1 7.93 -43.58 20.07
C MET A 1 8.32 -42.62 18.98
N GLU A 2 7.83 -42.93 17.77
CA GLU A 2 8.18 -42.26 16.53
C GLU A 2 7.23 -41.07 16.36
N SER A 3 7.78 -39.90 16.14
CA SER A 3 7.02 -38.70 15.79
C SER A 3 7.95 -37.79 15.02
N TYR A 4 7.94 -37.90 13.69
CA TYR A 4 8.27 -36.77 12.84
C TYR A 4 7.34 -36.80 11.64
N VAL A 5 6.26 -36.03 11.79
CA VAL A 5 5.45 -35.51 10.70
C VAL A 5 6.38 -34.61 9.89
N MET A 6 7.00 -35.21 8.89
CA MET A 6 7.73 -34.51 7.86
C MET A 6 6.80 -34.45 6.65
N ASN A 7 6.92 -33.35 5.89
CA ASN A 7 6.47 -33.22 4.50
C ASN A 7 5.14 -32.49 4.24
N GLN A 8 5.08 -31.20 4.60
CA GLN A 8 4.19 -30.23 3.91
C GLN A 8 4.81 -28.84 3.65
N PHE A 9 6.12 -28.64 3.84
CA PHE A 9 6.80 -27.38 3.50
C PHE A 9 7.73 -27.52 2.28
N LEU A 10 7.37 -28.38 1.34
CA LEU A 10 8.16 -28.65 0.15
C LEU A 10 7.32 -28.41 -1.11
N LEU A 11 6.89 -27.16 -1.29
CA LEU A 11 6.40 -26.66 -2.57
C LEU A 11 6.98 -25.24 -2.74
N TYR A 12 7.49 -24.97 -3.94
CA TYR A 12 8.18 -23.74 -4.37
C TYR A 12 9.68 -23.63 -4.15
N VAL A 13 10.45 -24.59 -4.68
CA VAL A 13 11.69 -24.23 -5.38
C VAL A 13 11.83 -25.15 -6.60
N VAL A 14 11.36 -24.70 -7.76
CA VAL A 14 11.79 -25.25 -9.05
C VAL A 14 12.34 -24.08 -9.85
N ILE A 15 13.67 -23.88 -9.78
CA ILE A 15 14.38 -23.07 -10.76
C ILE A 15 15.24 -24.03 -11.58
N LEU A 16 14.77 -24.30 -12.78
CA LEU A 16 15.43 -25.15 -13.75
C LEU A 16 16.25 -24.23 -14.66
N VAL A 17 17.56 -24.13 -14.41
CA VAL A 17 18.50 -23.39 -15.25
C VAL A 17 18.77 -24.23 -16.50
N MET A 18 18.18 -23.84 -17.63
CA MET A 18 18.64 -24.23 -18.96
C MET A 18 19.05 -22.98 -19.74
N ILE A 19 20.36 -22.88 -19.99
CA ILE A 19 20.96 -21.88 -20.87
C ILE A 19 21.08 -22.51 -22.27
N PRO A 20 20.50 -21.92 -23.33
CA PRO A 20 21.03 -22.07 -24.67
C PRO A 20 21.81 -20.81 -25.08
N ALA A 21 23.04 -21.02 -25.52
CA ALA A 21 23.88 -20.02 -26.15
C ALA A 21 23.36 -19.63 -27.54
N GLY A 22 23.41 -18.33 -27.85
CA GLY A 22 23.60 -17.81 -29.20
C GLY A 22 22.35 -17.54 -30.05
N CYS A 23 21.98 -16.26 -30.19
CA CYS A 23 22.04 -15.48 -31.43
C CYS A 23 21.34 -14.13 -31.24
N SER A 24 22.01 -13.09 -31.73
CA SER A 24 21.54 -11.70 -31.72
C SER A 24 20.17 -11.57 -32.41
N ARG A 25 19.16 -11.22 -31.60
CA ARG A 25 17.94 -10.54 -32.00
C ARG A 25 17.68 -9.54 -30.89
N ASP A 26 17.36 -8.31 -31.25
CA ASP A 26 16.86 -7.28 -30.34
C ASP A 26 15.74 -7.91 -29.50
N VAL A 27 16.10 -8.27 -28.26
CA VAL A 27 15.14 -8.70 -27.26
C VAL A 27 14.44 -7.40 -26.88
N PRO A 28 13.12 -7.25 -27.12
CA PRO A 28 12.40 -6.13 -26.54
C PRO A 28 12.69 -6.18 -25.04
N PRO A 29 12.97 -5.03 -24.39
CA PRO A 29 13.21 -5.01 -22.96
C PRO A 29 12.09 -5.83 -22.29
N PRO A 30 12.42 -6.66 -21.29
CA PRO A 30 11.42 -7.49 -20.66
C PRO A 30 10.29 -6.57 -20.20
N ASP A 31 9.11 -6.77 -20.80
CA ASP A 31 7.88 -6.37 -20.14
C ASP A 31 7.87 -7.07 -18.77
N ASP A 32 7.41 -6.35 -17.77
CA ASP A 32 7.13 -6.79 -16.40
C ASP A 32 8.28 -6.80 -15.38
N VAL A 33 8.39 -5.69 -14.64
CA VAL A 33 7.91 -5.80 -13.27
C VAL A 33 6.44 -5.41 -13.35
N MET A 34 5.53 -6.33 -13.04
CA MET A 34 4.11 -6.00 -12.90
C MET A 34 4.02 -4.77 -12.02
N ASN A 35 3.75 -3.63 -12.64
CA ASN A 35 3.45 -2.40 -11.94
C ASN A 35 2.23 -2.77 -11.11
N VAL A 36 2.38 -2.86 -9.79
CA VAL A 36 1.24 -2.98 -8.88
C VAL A 36 0.51 -1.67 -9.09
N SER A 37 -0.37 -1.62 -10.10
CA SER A 37 -0.94 -0.39 -10.61
C SER A 37 -1.65 0.24 -9.43
N SER A 38 -1.10 1.36 -8.96
CA SER A 38 -1.65 2.06 -7.81
C SER A 38 -3.13 2.28 -8.11
N MET A 39 -4.01 1.83 -7.21
CA MET A 39 -5.46 2.02 -7.39
C MET A 39 -5.76 3.50 -7.57
N LEU A 40 -4.93 4.38 -7.00
CA LEU A 40 -5.01 5.83 -7.11
C LEU A 40 -5.02 6.33 -8.57
N GLU A 41 -4.46 5.58 -9.51
CA GLU A 41 -4.35 5.97 -10.91
C GLU A 41 -5.55 5.51 -11.77
N LEU A 42 -6.45 4.70 -11.20
CA LEU A 42 -7.65 4.19 -11.88
C LEU A 42 -8.69 5.30 -12.08
N THR A 43 -8.44 6.17 -13.05
CA THR A 43 -9.22 7.40 -13.30
C THR A 43 -9.96 7.38 -14.64
N ASP A 44 -9.65 6.42 -15.51
CA ASP A 44 -10.37 6.23 -16.77
C ASP A 44 -11.76 5.61 -16.55
N PRO A 45 -12.85 6.20 -17.08
CA PRO A 45 -14.20 5.68 -16.84
C PRO A 45 -14.45 4.24 -17.30
N GLU A 46 -13.84 3.80 -18.40
CA GLU A 46 -14.01 2.43 -18.89
C GLU A 46 -13.26 1.45 -17.98
N ALA A 47 -12.02 1.77 -17.61
CA ALA A 47 -11.23 0.99 -16.66
C ALA A 47 -11.91 0.90 -15.29
N ILE A 48 -12.49 2.01 -14.80
CA ILE A 48 -13.28 2.02 -13.57
C ILE A 48 -14.46 1.05 -13.68
N ALA A 49 -15.26 1.14 -14.74
CA ALA A 49 -16.43 0.28 -14.91
C ALA A 49 -16.04 -1.20 -15.01
N GLN A 50 -14.92 -1.50 -15.68
CA GLN A 50 -14.37 -2.86 -15.75
C GLN A 50 -13.94 -3.37 -14.38
N TRP A 51 -13.20 -2.57 -13.61
CA TRP A 51 -12.76 -2.91 -12.26
C TRP A 51 -13.95 -3.10 -11.31
N GLU A 52 -14.92 -2.17 -11.33
CA GLU A 52 -16.13 -2.23 -10.50
C GLU A 52 -16.98 -3.48 -10.77
N ALA A 53 -16.91 -4.04 -11.98
CA ALA A 53 -17.59 -5.27 -12.39
C ALA A 53 -16.73 -6.54 -12.22
N SER A 54 -15.45 -6.39 -11.89
CA SER A 54 -14.50 -7.49 -11.77
C SER A 54 -14.74 -8.33 -10.51
N ALA A 55 -14.21 -9.55 -10.51
CA ALA A 55 -14.20 -10.41 -9.33
C ALA A 55 -13.24 -9.90 -8.24
N ASP A 56 -12.31 -9.03 -8.59
CA ASP A 56 -11.31 -8.45 -7.67
C ASP A 56 -11.93 -7.37 -6.77
N ASN A 57 -13.11 -6.84 -7.14
CA ASN A 57 -13.90 -5.93 -6.31
C ASN A 57 -14.64 -6.68 -5.19
N ILE A 58 -13.88 -7.32 -4.30
CA ILE A 58 -14.37 -8.13 -3.19
C ILE A 58 -15.21 -7.35 -2.18
N SER A 59 -14.98 -6.04 -2.08
CA SER A 59 -15.70 -5.13 -1.17
C SER A 59 -16.94 -4.50 -1.82
N HIS A 60 -17.28 -4.86 -3.06
CA HIS A 60 -18.37 -4.26 -3.80
C HIS A 60 -18.31 -2.72 -3.81
N SER A 61 -17.10 -2.19 -3.96
CA SER A 61 -16.80 -0.78 -3.93
C SER A 61 -17.25 -0.09 -5.22
N LYS A 62 -17.59 1.19 -5.12
CA LYS A 62 -17.57 2.12 -6.26
C LYS A 62 -16.28 2.92 -6.27
N ILE A 63 -15.87 3.41 -7.43
CA ILE A 63 -14.78 4.38 -7.54
C ILE A 63 -15.36 5.79 -7.66
N GLU A 64 -14.95 6.67 -6.75
CA GLU A 64 -15.12 8.11 -6.88
C GLU A 64 -13.77 8.73 -7.26
N VAL A 65 -13.76 9.55 -8.31
CA VAL A 65 -12.54 10.26 -8.74
C VAL A 65 -12.56 11.66 -8.16
N VAL A 66 -11.55 11.99 -7.38
CA VAL A 66 -11.40 13.30 -6.72
C VAL A 66 -10.09 13.96 -7.15
N GLU A 67 -10.05 15.29 -7.10
CA GLU A 67 -8.83 16.07 -7.36
C GLU A 67 -8.09 16.30 -6.05
N LEU A 68 -6.85 15.80 -5.95
CA LEU A 68 -6.00 15.96 -4.78
C LEU A 68 -4.75 16.76 -5.14
N SER A 69 -4.43 17.77 -4.33
CA SER A 69 -3.23 18.61 -4.50
C SER A 69 -2.02 18.05 -3.78
N TYR A 70 -2.24 17.22 -2.76
CA TYR A 70 -1.19 16.74 -1.85
C TYR A 70 -0.98 15.24 -1.97
N LEU A 71 -1.01 14.68 -3.18
CA LEU A 71 -0.66 13.28 -3.40
C LEU A 71 0.72 13.23 -4.07
N TYR A 72 1.67 12.54 -3.45
CA TYR A 72 3.09 12.39 -3.83
C TYR A 72 3.95 13.64 -3.62
N ASP A 73 4.62 13.69 -2.47
CA ASP A 73 5.86 14.43 -2.26
C ASP A 73 6.43 14.28 -0.85
N THR A 74 7.74 14.51 -0.75
CA THR A 74 8.52 14.61 0.48
C THR A 74 8.01 15.71 1.42
N LEU A 75 8.03 15.45 2.73
CA LEU A 75 7.90 16.48 3.76
C LEU A 75 8.87 17.61 3.39
N GLY A 76 8.42 18.84 3.51
CA GLY A 76 9.25 20.01 3.18
C GLY A 76 9.16 20.49 1.73
N ASN A 77 8.50 19.77 0.80
CA ASN A 77 8.11 20.43 -0.44
C ASN A 77 6.91 21.35 -0.17
N THR A 78 7.18 22.64 -0.05
CA THR A 78 6.15 23.67 0.10
C THR A 78 5.56 24.08 -1.25
N GLU A 79 6.10 23.58 -2.37
CA GLU A 79 5.57 23.89 -3.69
C GLU A 79 4.24 23.20 -3.88
N GLN A 80 3.23 24.01 -4.20
CA GLN A 80 1.92 23.54 -4.55
C GLN A 80 2.00 22.86 -5.91
N LYS A 81 1.94 21.52 -5.91
CA LYS A 81 1.74 20.76 -7.14
C LYS A 81 0.35 21.03 -7.70
N SER A 82 0.22 20.86 -9.01
CA SER A 82 -1.10 20.88 -9.63
C SER A 82 -1.94 19.75 -9.06
N PRO A 83 -3.23 19.99 -8.75
CA PRO A 83 -4.15 18.92 -8.41
C PRO A 83 -4.11 17.82 -9.47
N ARG A 84 -4.25 16.58 -9.01
CA ARG A 84 -4.34 15.40 -9.87
C ARG A 84 -5.60 14.61 -9.53
N ALA A 85 -6.19 14.01 -10.56
CA ALA A 85 -7.25 13.05 -10.41
C ALA A 85 -6.74 11.81 -9.67
N VAL A 86 -7.52 11.36 -8.68
CA VAL A 86 -7.21 10.24 -7.81
C VAL A 86 -8.46 9.40 -7.61
N ALA A 87 -8.34 8.10 -7.80
CA ALA A 87 -9.39 7.17 -7.48
C ALA A 87 -9.49 6.95 -5.95
N VAL A 88 -10.71 7.03 -5.43
CA VAL A 88 -11.05 6.67 -4.06
C VAL A 88 -12.11 5.58 -4.10
N GLU A 89 -11.84 4.46 -3.46
CA GLU A 89 -12.78 3.36 -3.34
C GLU A 89 -13.81 3.64 -2.24
N ILE A 90 -15.10 3.64 -2.57
CA ILE A 90 -16.19 3.72 -1.60
C ILE A 90 -16.74 2.32 -1.39
N CYS A 91 -16.32 1.66 -0.30
CA CYS A 91 -16.64 0.27 0.00
C CYS A 91 -18.16 0.05 0.11
N GLU A 92 -18.63 -1.10 -0.37
CA GLU A 92 -20.05 -1.53 -0.41
C GLU A 92 -21.01 -0.64 -1.22
N ALA A 93 -20.54 0.46 -1.79
CA ALA A 93 -21.38 1.44 -2.46
C ALA A 93 -22.05 0.91 -3.73
N ARG A 94 -21.58 -0.20 -4.31
CA ARG A 94 -22.28 -0.86 -5.41
C ARG A 94 -23.58 -1.52 -4.99
N GLN A 95 -23.66 -1.98 -3.75
CA GLN A 95 -24.85 -2.64 -3.22
C GLN A 95 -25.81 -1.64 -2.61
N ASN A 96 -25.27 -0.69 -1.82
CA ASN A 96 -26.06 0.17 -0.95
C ASN A 96 -26.17 1.62 -1.45
N GLY A 97 -25.41 1.98 -2.50
CA GLY A 97 -25.13 3.39 -2.79
C GLY A 97 -24.15 3.99 -1.77
N ILE A 98 -23.70 5.21 -2.04
CA ILE A 98 -22.86 5.96 -1.10
C ILE A 98 -23.75 6.48 0.01
N THR A 99 -23.45 6.14 1.27
CA THR A 99 -24.22 6.65 2.42
C THR A 99 -23.84 8.09 2.75
N PRO A 100 -24.70 8.84 3.49
CA PRO A 100 -24.35 10.19 3.94
C PRO A 100 -23.05 10.25 4.75
N GLU A 101 -22.79 9.25 5.59
CA GLU A 101 -21.58 9.17 6.41
C GLU A 101 -20.34 8.93 5.56
N GLN A 102 -20.44 8.10 4.51
CA GLN A 102 -19.35 7.89 3.56
C GLN A 102 -19.06 9.15 2.74
N GLN A 103 -20.11 9.83 2.27
CA GLN A 103 -19.95 11.11 1.58
C GLN A 103 -19.28 12.13 2.51
N GLN A 104 -19.72 12.23 3.76
CA GLN A 104 -19.11 13.13 4.73
C GLN A 104 -17.63 12.80 5.00
N ALA A 105 -17.27 11.51 5.08
CA ALA A 105 -15.88 11.09 5.23
C ALA A 105 -15.03 11.41 3.98
N LEU A 106 -15.58 11.24 2.78
CA LEU A 106 -14.94 11.62 1.52
C LEU A 106 -14.71 13.14 1.45
N ASP A 107 -15.74 13.94 1.73
CA ASP A 107 -15.66 15.40 1.73
C ASP A 107 -14.65 15.89 2.77
N PHE A 108 -14.65 15.28 3.95
CA PHE A 108 -13.67 15.55 4.99
C PHE A 108 -12.25 15.20 4.52
N PHE A 109 -12.07 14.06 3.87
CA PHE A 109 -10.77 13.65 3.33
C PHE A 109 -10.23 14.66 2.32
N VAL A 110 -11.04 15.01 1.30
CA VAL A 110 -10.65 15.96 0.25
C VAL A 110 -10.35 17.33 0.83
N THR A 111 -11.19 17.82 1.76
CA THR A 111 -11.00 19.14 2.39
C THR A 111 -9.72 19.21 3.23
N ASN A 112 -9.34 18.10 3.88
CA ASN A 112 -8.24 18.05 4.83
C ASN A 112 -7.05 17.21 4.32
N GLU A 113 -6.93 17.02 3.00
CA GLU A 113 -5.99 16.08 2.38
C GLU A 113 -4.55 16.24 2.90
N LYS A 114 -4.08 17.49 3.04
CA LYS A 114 -2.74 17.80 3.51
C LYS A 114 -2.50 17.38 4.96
N GLU A 115 -3.45 17.66 5.84
CA GLU A 115 -3.35 17.32 7.27
C GLU A 115 -3.43 15.81 7.47
N ILE A 116 -4.33 15.15 6.74
CA ILE A 116 -4.49 13.70 6.78
C ILE A 116 -3.22 13.01 6.28
N HIS A 117 -2.69 13.39 5.13
CA HIS A 117 -1.46 12.79 4.62
C HIS A 117 -0.27 13.02 5.57
N THR A 118 -0.15 14.22 6.15
CA THR A 118 0.88 14.50 7.17
C THR A 118 0.72 13.57 8.38
N THR A 119 -0.52 13.37 8.84
CA THR A 119 -0.85 12.51 9.98
C THR A 119 -0.53 11.04 9.69
N VAL A 120 -0.92 10.54 8.52
CA VAL A 120 -0.64 9.15 8.09
C VAL A 120 0.85 8.91 7.96
N ARG A 121 1.59 9.79 7.29
CA ARG A 121 3.06 9.65 7.16
C ARG A 121 3.76 9.60 8.49
N LYS A 122 3.38 10.49 9.43
CA LYS A 122 3.93 10.48 10.78
C LYS A 122 3.66 9.16 11.50
N ALA A 123 2.47 8.59 11.34
CA ALA A 123 2.12 7.31 11.92
C ALA A 123 2.92 6.15 11.31
N ILE A 124 3.09 6.12 9.98
CA ILE A 124 3.93 5.13 9.31
C ILE A 124 5.38 5.24 9.80
N TYR A 125 5.93 6.45 9.88
CA TYR A 125 7.30 6.65 10.38
C TYR A 125 7.46 6.15 11.81
N GLN A 126 6.52 6.51 12.70
CA GLN A 126 6.56 6.05 14.07
C GLN A 126 6.50 4.52 14.16
N GLN A 127 5.61 3.89 13.40
CA GLN A 127 5.54 2.43 13.30
C GLN A 127 6.87 1.83 12.82
N TYR A 128 7.48 2.42 11.79
CA TYR A 128 8.77 1.97 11.28
C TYR A 128 9.87 2.03 12.34
N GLN A 129 9.97 3.14 13.07
CA GLN A 129 10.94 3.29 14.16
C GLN A 129 10.75 2.24 15.26
N GLU A 130 9.50 1.93 15.59
CA GLU A 130 9.16 0.93 16.61
C GLU A 130 9.50 -0.49 16.14
N SER A 131 9.25 -0.83 14.87
CA SER A 131 9.48 -2.17 14.30
C SER A 131 10.89 -2.40 13.75
N TYR A 132 11.67 -1.34 13.52
CA TYR A 132 13.02 -1.43 12.94
C TYR A 132 13.97 -2.41 13.67
N PRO A 133 14.03 -2.44 15.02
CA PRO A 133 14.90 -3.40 15.72
C PRO A 133 14.55 -4.85 15.41
N ASP A 134 13.25 -5.17 15.36
CA ASP A 134 12.75 -6.51 15.08
C ASP A 134 13.03 -6.92 13.63
N TYR A 135 12.82 -6.00 12.68
CA TYR A 135 13.19 -6.23 11.28
C TYR A 135 14.70 -6.46 11.13
N LYS A 136 15.51 -5.63 11.79
CA LYS A 136 16.97 -5.77 11.77
C LYS A 136 17.40 -7.13 12.31
N GLU A 137 16.85 -7.57 13.44
CA GLU A 137 17.14 -8.89 14.00
C GLU A 137 16.73 -10.02 13.05
N ALA A 138 15.53 -9.95 12.46
CA ALA A 138 15.05 -10.95 11.52
C ALA A 138 15.95 -11.07 10.27
N TYR A 139 16.39 -9.94 9.72
CA TYR A 139 17.33 -9.91 8.59
C TYR A 139 18.71 -10.50 8.97
N GLN A 140 19.22 -10.19 10.17
CA GLN A 140 20.49 -10.76 10.65
C GLN A 140 20.41 -12.29 10.76
N GLN A 141 19.35 -12.80 11.39
CA GLN A 141 19.12 -14.24 11.54
C GLN A 141 18.96 -14.94 10.18
N ALA A 142 18.23 -14.32 9.25
CA ALA A 142 18.07 -14.88 7.90
C ALA A 142 19.40 -14.94 7.14
N ALA A 143 20.22 -13.89 7.22
CA ALA A 143 21.54 -13.87 6.58
C ALA A 143 22.49 -14.94 7.14
N GLU A 144 22.46 -15.18 8.46
CA GLU A 144 23.24 -16.24 9.11
C GLU A 144 22.83 -17.65 8.64
N LEU A 145 21.54 -17.87 8.39
CA LEU A 145 20.99 -19.20 8.04
C LEU A 145 21.08 -19.51 6.54
N TYR A 146 20.84 -18.53 5.68
CA TYR A 146 20.65 -18.76 4.24
C TYR A 146 21.75 -18.14 3.37
N GLY A 147 22.66 -17.37 3.98
CA GLY A 147 23.54 -16.47 3.25
C GLY A 147 22.77 -15.24 2.80
N GLY A 148 23.31 -14.06 3.08
CA GLY A 148 22.67 -12.79 2.75
C GLY A 148 23.68 -11.65 2.62
N PRO A 149 23.23 -10.46 2.20
CA PRO A 149 24.10 -9.30 2.09
C PRO A 149 24.77 -9.01 3.45
N ASN A 150 26.08 -8.70 3.41
CA ASN A 150 26.84 -8.38 4.62
C ASN A 150 26.41 -7.06 5.26
N ASN A 151 25.66 -6.22 4.53
CA ASN A 151 25.21 -4.91 4.96
C ASN A 151 23.69 -4.82 4.93
N ILE A 152 23.06 -4.93 6.11
CA ILE A 152 21.61 -4.80 6.28
C ILE A 152 21.08 -3.44 5.85
N GLU A 153 21.91 -2.40 5.89
CA GLU A 153 21.52 -1.05 5.48
C GLU A 153 21.28 -0.95 3.95
N GLU A 154 21.64 -1.97 3.17
CA GLU A 154 21.30 -2.08 1.74
C GLU A 154 19.88 -2.62 1.51
N GLU A 155 19.31 -3.33 2.49
CA GLU A 155 17.98 -3.99 2.38
C GLU A 155 16.94 -3.34 3.29
N LEU A 156 17.36 -2.74 4.39
CA LEU A 156 16.51 -2.06 5.35
C LEU A 156 16.97 -0.59 5.47
N PRO A 157 16.20 0.37 4.92
CA PRO A 157 16.59 1.77 4.92
C PRO A 157 16.90 2.25 6.35
N PRO A 158 17.99 2.98 6.61
CA PRO A 158 18.28 3.44 7.96
C PRO A 158 17.12 4.29 8.50
N ILE A 159 16.98 4.36 9.83
CA ILE A 159 16.03 5.30 10.44
C ILE A 159 16.56 6.72 10.18
N ILE A 160 16.08 7.35 9.11
CA ILE A 160 16.44 8.72 8.77
C ILE A 160 15.49 9.66 9.51
N SER A 161 16.06 10.62 10.24
CA SER A 161 15.28 11.66 10.91
C SER A 161 14.98 12.79 9.94
N GLY A 162 13.83 12.74 9.26
CA GLY A 162 13.49 13.81 8.35
C GLY A 162 12.46 13.43 7.30
N THR A 163 12.64 14.03 6.14
CA THR A 163 11.71 14.00 5.02
C THR A 163 12.11 12.98 3.96
N GLU A 164 13.27 12.35 4.16
CA GLU A 164 13.81 11.30 3.30
C GLU A 164 12.96 10.03 3.34
N LEU A 165 12.27 9.77 4.45
CA LEU A 165 11.41 8.59 4.58
C LEU A 165 10.18 8.64 3.66
N ASP A 166 9.78 9.83 3.20
CA ASP A 166 8.70 9.97 2.22
C ASP A 166 9.12 9.51 0.82
N GLN A 167 10.43 9.34 0.56
CA GLN A 167 10.91 8.70 -0.66
C GLN A 167 10.79 7.18 -0.60
N LEU A 168 10.57 6.64 0.60
CA LEU A 168 10.51 5.21 0.87
C LEU A 168 9.07 4.69 0.98
N ILE A 169 8.07 5.58 0.86
CA ILE A 169 6.65 5.26 1.01
C ILE A 169 5.89 5.65 -0.25
N ASP A 170 5.23 4.67 -0.86
CA ASP A 170 4.34 4.86 -1.99
C ASP A 170 2.89 4.61 -1.61
N PHE A 171 2.05 5.64 -1.72
CA PHE A 171 0.60 5.47 -1.52
C PHE A 171 0.02 4.61 -2.65
N ALA A 172 -0.78 3.63 -2.27
CA ALA A 172 -1.31 2.61 -3.19
C ALA A 172 -2.82 2.68 -3.36
N ALA A 173 -3.55 3.01 -2.29
CA ALA A 173 -5.02 3.07 -2.34
C ALA A 173 -5.58 3.95 -1.22
N ILE A 174 -6.70 4.60 -1.50
CA ILE A 174 -7.54 5.31 -0.52
C ILE A 174 -8.93 4.69 -0.59
N ARG A 175 -9.52 4.44 0.59
CA ARG A 175 -10.82 3.80 0.76
C ARG A 175 -11.67 4.56 1.76
N ILE A 176 -12.97 4.65 1.49
CA ILE A 176 -13.98 5.06 2.46
C ILE A 176 -14.75 3.82 2.87
N ASN A 177 -14.53 3.38 4.11
CA ASN A 177 -15.17 2.19 4.65
C ASN A 177 -16.63 2.46 5.04
N PRO A 178 -17.46 1.42 5.16
CA PRO A 178 -18.83 1.55 5.65
C PRO A 178 -18.86 2.15 7.06
N ALA A 179 -19.96 2.82 7.40
CA ALA A 179 -20.13 3.40 8.71
C ALA A 179 -20.29 2.33 9.79
N LYS A 180 -19.50 2.43 10.86
CA LYS A 180 -19.68 1.65 12.09
C LYS A 180 -20.07 2.60 13.20
N ASP A 181 -21.14 2.28 13.91
CA ASP A 181 -21.71 3.13 14.97
C ASP A 181 -21.98 4.58 14.51
N GLY A 182 -22.45 4.73 13.26
CA GLY A 182 -22.80 6.02 12.67
C GLY A 182 -21.61 6.85 12.17
N LYS A 183 -20.40 6.26 12.08
CA LYS A 183 -19.23 6.94 11.53
C LYS A 183 -18.50 6.09 10.50
N ALA A 184 -18.27 6.64 9.31
CA ALA A 184 -17.39 6.05 8.32
C ALA A 184 -15.92 6.32 8.66
N THR A 185 -15.03 5.43 8.21
CA THR A 185 -13.58 5.57 8.40
C THR A 185 -12.88 5.68 7.06
N ILE A 186 -11.73 6.34 7.05
CA ILE A 186 -10.85 6.44 5.88
C ILE A 186 -9.77 5.37 6.04
N GLY A 187 -9.64 4.48 5.05
CA GLY A 187 -8.55 3.54 4.92
C GLY A 187 -7.53 4.06 3.92
N ILE A 188 -6.24 3.99 4.26
CA ILE A 188 -5.16 4.31 3.34
C ILE A 188 -4.18 3.13 3.34
N THR A 189 -3.80 2.67 2.16
CA THR A 189 -2.76 1.66 1.97
C THR A 189 -1.54 2.34 1.35
N ALA A 190 -0.37 2.07 1.90
CA ALA A 190 0.90 2.49 1.34
C ALA A 190 1.90 1.33 1.34
N PHE A 191 2.87 1.33 0.45
CA PHE A 191 3.99 0.40 0.45
C PHE A 191 5.23 1.10 0.98
N GLY A 192 6.00 0.38 1.80
CA GLY A 192 7.34 0.79 2.18
C GLY A 192 8.36 -0.13 1.54
N GLU A 193 9.57 0.34 1.23
CA GLU A 193 10.66 -0.54 0.76
C GLU A 193 10.91 -1.72 1.72
N TRP A 194 10.66 -1.53 3.02
CA TRP A 194 10.81 -2.55 4.06
C TRP A 194 9.58 -3.44 4.28
N ASP A 195 8.42 -3.10 3.71
CA ASP A 195 7.17 -3.84 3.90
C ASP A 195 6.37 -3.95 2.60
N ILE A 196 6.70 -4.99 1.85
CA ILE A 196 6.05 -5.35 0.58
C ILE A 196 4.59 -5.80 0.75
N ASN A 197 4.13 -6.12 1.97
CA ASN A 197 2.75 -6.55 2.20
C ASN A 197 1.79 -5.36 2.28
N GLY A 198 2.33 -4.14 2.34
CA GLY A 198 1.55 -2.92 2.43
C GLY A 198 1.17 -2.58 3.87
N ILE A 199 1.31 -1.31 4.19
CA ILE A 199 0.99 -0.69 5.45
C ILE A 199 -0.43 -0.15 5.33
N GLY A 200 -1.38 -0.82 6.00
CA GLY A 200 -2.75 -0.33 6.12
C GLY A 200 -2.88 0.67 7.26
N ILE A 201 -3.53 1.80 7.03
CA ILE A 201 -3.80 2.82 8.04
C ILE A 201 -5.29 3.13 8.03
N ARG A 202 -5.93 3.12 9.19
CA ARG A 202 -7.33 3.50 9.33
C ARG A 202 -7.47 4.76 10.16
N LEU A 203 -8.26 5.71 9.67
CA LEU A 203 -8.53 6.98 10.29
C LEU A 203 -10.02 7.16 10.61
N LEU A 204 -10.29 7.83 11.72
CA LEU A 204 -11.61 8.31 12.10
C LEU A 204 -11.50 9.78 12.50
N ASP A 205 -12.31 10.64 11.87
CA ASP A 205 -12.30 12.09 12.09
C ASP A 205 -10.87 12.69 11.98
N GLY A 206 -10.08 12.21 11.01
CA GLY A 206 -8.70 12.65 10.74
C GLY A 206 -7.64 12.08 11.68
N LYS A 207 -8.00 11.26 12.67
CA LYS A 207 -7.06 10.64 13.61
C LYS A 207 -6.81 9.19 13.25
N VAL A 208 -5.55 8.75 13.31
CA VAL A 208 -5.19 7.33 13.16
C VAL A 208 -5.77 6.55 14.34
N ILE A 209 -6.54 5.51 14.02
CA ILE A 209 -7.13 4.59 15.00
C ILE A 209 -6.56 3.17 14.88
N GLU A 210 -5.94 2.82 13.76
CA GLU A 210 -5.29 1.52 13.54
C GLU A 210 -4.17 1.63 12.49
N ILE A 211 -3.10 0.85 12.69
CA ILE A 211 -2.02 0.59 11.73
C ILE A 211 -1.93 -0.93 11.55
N GLY A 212 -1.74 -1.39 10.31
CA GLY A 212 -1.74 -2.79 9.89
C GLY A 212 -2.97 -3.19 9.07
N ASN A 213 -4.10 -2.49 9.19
CA ASN A 213 -5.31 -2.76 8.42
C ASN A 213 -6.01 -1.47 7.96
N ALA A 214 -6.24 -1.34 6.66
CA ALA A 214 -6.98 -0.22 6.07
C ALA A 214 -8.51 -0.46 6.04
N TYR A 215 -8.95 -1.70 6.25
CA TYR A 215 -10.35 -2.11 6.21
C TYR A 215 -10.96 -2.11 7.61
N VAL A 216 -12.27 -1.91 7.68
CA VAL A 216 -13.05 -2.39 8.83
C VAL A 216 -13.28 -3.88 8.59
N GLY A 217 -12.88 -4.73 9.54
CA GLY A 217 -13.09 -6.17 9.42
C GLY A 217 -14.55 -6.47 9.05
N LEU A 218 -14.73 -7.21 7.97
CA LEU A 218 -16.02 -7.71 7.48
C LEU A 218 -16.71 -8.57 8.55
#